data_AF-A0A7J3KF34-F1
#
_entry.id   AF-A0A7J3KF34-F1
#
_cell.length_a   1.000
_cell.length_b   1.000
_cell.length_c   1.000
_cell.angle_alpha   90.00
_cell.angle_beta   90.00
_cell.angle_gamma   90.00
#
_symmetry.space_group_name_H-M   'P 1'
#
loop_
_entity.id
_entity.type
_entity.pdbx_description
1 polymer ?
#
loop_
_entity_poly.entity_id
_entity_poly.type
_entity_poly.pdbx_seq_one_letter_code
_entity_poly.pdbx_strand_id
1 'polypeptide(L)'
;MTKPFEYHRIELIKSIVNEVPPELGLSSIEFEGPSIVVYIRNRKALVKHLDLVRNIAKKVRKRIVLRVVEEERLPPSEAKKKILEIVPKDAGVDPNGIEFDEAFGDVWIRAEKAGLIISRGHYLRHYILAETGWRPVPRRAAPLESKFSSMIFTTLLKNQKYRFEFMKKLGERIHREVVLKNNYVRVTMLGGFMEVGRSAILIETKESRVLLDFGVNIGASTSNRAY
;
A
#
# COMPACT_ATOMS: atom_id res chain seq x y z
N MET A 1 34.27 -6.88 -5.92
CA MET A 1 34.07 -6.31 -4.58
C MET A 1 32.73 -5.58 -4.57
N THR A 2 31.66 -6.23 -4.12
CA THR A 2 30.38 -5.58 -3.85
C THR A 2 30.56 -4.60 -2.70
N LYS A 3 30.01 -3.39 -2.82
CA LYS A 3 30.19 -2.34 -1.79
C LYS A 3 29.54 -2.82 -0.48
N PRO A 4 30.03 -2.39 0.70
CA PRO A 4 29.45 -2.75 2.00
C PRO A 4 27.93 -2.50 2.09
N PHE A 5 27.42 -1.59 1.25
CA PHE A 5 26.04 -1.14 1.20
C PHE A 5 25.08 -2.00 0.34
N GLU A 6 25.57 -3.09 -0.24
CA GLU A 6 24.72 -4.05 -0.96
C GLU A 6 24.29 -5.18 -0.01
N TYR A 7 24.98 -5.32 1.12
CA TYR A 7 24.87 -6.44 2.04
C TYR A 7 23.57 -6.40 2.86
N HIS A 8 23.14 -5.22 3.35
CA HIS A 8 21.98 -5.16 4.25
C HIS A 8 20.67 -5.44 3.52
N ARG A 9 20.55 -4.97 2.26
CA ARG A 9 19.40 -5.30 1.42
C ARG A 9 19.33 -6.80 1.11
N ILE A 10 20.46 -7.41 0.77
CA ILE A 10 20.52 -8.85 0.50
C ILE A 10 20.16 -9.64 1.75
N GLU A 11 20.67 -9.27 2.92
CA GLU A 11 20.31 -9.89 4.21
C GLU A 11 18.82 -9.75 4.52
N LEU A 12 18.24 -8.57 4.30
CA LEU A 12 16.81 -8.35 4.45
C LEU A 12 16.01 -9.28 3.55
N ILE A 13 16.35 -9.36 2.26
CA ILE A 13 15.67 -10.24 1.31
C ILE A 13 15.81 -11.70 1.73
N LYS A 14 17.03 -12.15 2.08
CA LYS A 14 17.28 -13.52 2.59
C LYS A 14 16.44 -13.82 3.83
N SER A 15 16.31 -12.87 4.75
CA SER A 15 15.51 -13.04 5.97
C SER A 15 14.02 -13.24 5.66
N ILE A 16 13.51 -12.59 4.61
CA ILE A 16 12.13 -12.75 4.13
C ILE A 16 11.98 -14.11 3.44
N VAL A 17 12.90 -14.46 2.52
CA VAL A 17 12.86 -15.72 1.76
C VAL A 17 12.82 -16.92 2.71
N ASN A 18 13.64 -16.93 3.76
CA ASN A 18 13.70 -18.02 4.74
C ASN A 18 12.41 -18.20 5.55
N GLU A 19 11.58 -17.15 5.63
CA GLU A 19 10.29 -17.21 6.32
C GLU A 19 9.13 -17.62 5.40
N VAL A 20 9.34 -17.64 4.07
CA VAL A 20 8.30 -18.03 3.11
C VAL A 20 8.35 -19.54 2.87
N PRO A 21 7.30 -20.30 3.25
CA PRO A 21 7.24 -21.74 3.00
C PRO A 21 7.39 -22.07 1.49
N PRO A 22 8.19 -23.09 1.12
CA PRO A 22 8.41 -23.48 -0.27
C PRO A 22 7.11 -23.77 -1.04
N GLU A 23 6.10 -24.33 -0.39
CA GLU A 23 4.82 -24.68 -1.01
C GLU A 23 4.01 -23.46 -1.51
N LEU A 24 4.30 -22.25 -1.03
CA LEU A 24 3.68 -21.02 -1.55
C LEU A 24 4.25 -20.63 -2.92
N GLY A 25 5.41 -21.14 -3.30
CA GLY A 25 6.07 -20.84 -4.56
C GLY A 25 6.39 -19.35 -4.69
N LEU A 26 7.36 -18.88 -3.90
CA LEU A 26 7.84 -17.49 -3.97
C LEU A 26 8.26 -17.15 -5.41
N SER A 27 7.69 -16.08 -5.96
CA SER A 27 8.00 -15.59 -7.30
C SER A 27 9.03 -14.45 -7.25
N SER A 28 8.72 -13.40 -6.50
CA SER A 28 9.58 -12.21 -6.38
C SER A 28 9.31 -11.45 -5.09
N ILE A 29 10.27 -10.61 -4.70
CA ILE A 29 10.14 -9.65 -3.61
C ILE A 29 10.45 -8.27 -4.18
N GLU A 30 9.50 -7.35 -4.08
CA GLU A 30 9.58 -6.01 -4.64
C GLU A 30 9.37 -4.94 -3.55
N PHE A 31 9.92 -3.75 -3.78
CA PHE A 31 9.73 -2.60 -2.88
C PHE A 31 8.74 -1.64 -3.52
N GLU A 32 7.60 -1.42 -2.89
CA GLU A 32 6.53 -0.55 -3.41
C GLU A 32 6.15 0.50 -2.36
N GLY A 33 6.64 1.72 -2.58
CA GLY A 33 6.54 2.81 -1.64
C GLY A 33 7.08 2.40 -0.27
N PRO A 34 6.29 2.52 0.82
CA PRO A 34 6.75 2.15 2.17
C PRO A 34 6.63 0.66 2.50
N SER A 35 6.20 -0.19 1.55
CA SER A 35 5.92 -1.62 1.80
C SER A 35 6.84 -2.52 0.99
N ILE A 36 7.17 -3.66 1.56
CA ILE A 36 7.83 -4.77 0.85
C ILE A 36 6.75 -5.75 0.42
N VAL A 37 6.67 -6.02 -0.87
CA VAL A 37 5.66 -6.89 -1.49
C VAL A 37 6.29 -8.23 -1.80
N VAL A 38 5.66 -9.29 -1.29
CA VAL A 38 6.05 -10.68 -1.52
C VAL A 38 5.05 -11.30 -2.49
N TYR A 39 5.51 -11.65 -3.69
CA TYR A 39 4.69 -12.30 -4.71
C TYR A 39 4.81 -13.81 -4.63
N ILE A 40 3.67 -14.49 -4.58
CA ILE A 40 3.58 -15.96 -4.54
C ILE A 40 2.76 -16.49 -5.72
N ARG A 41 2.98 -17.76 -6.09
CA ARG A 41 2.22 -18.44 -7.13
C ARG A 41 1.08 -19.27 -6.55
N ASN A 42 1.38 -20.11 -5.55
CA ASN A 42 0.39 -21.03 -5.01
C ASN A 42 -0.50 -20.35 -3.96
N ARG A 43 -1.53 -19.64 -4.44
CA ARG A 43 -2.49 -18.94 -3.58
C ARG A 43 -3.27 -19.86 -2.63
N LYS A 44 -3.54 -21.12 -2.99
CA LYS A 44 -4.34 -22.05 -2.16
C LYS A 44 -3.61 -22.47 -0.89
N ALA A 45 -2.29 -22.55 -0.92
CA ALA A 45 -1.49 -22.91 0.25
C ALA A 45 -1.53 -21.84 1.36
N LEU A 46 -2.02 -20.62 1.09
CA LEU A 46 -2.13 -19.55 2.08
C LEU A 46 -3.02 -19.86 3.27
N VAL A 47 -4.04 -20.70 3.08
CA VAL A 47 -4.98 -21.05 4.15
C VAL A 47 -4.27 -21.75 5.31
N LYS A 48 -3.13 -22.41 5.05
CA LYS A 48 -2.29 -23.07 6.06
C LYS A 48 -1.37 -22.09 6.80
N HIS A 49 -1.18 -20.88 6.28
CA HIS A 49 -0.12 -19.94 6.69
C HIS A 49 -0.66 -18.52 6.97
N LEU A 50 -1.73 -18.42 7.76
CA LEU A 50 -2.42 -17.15 8.04
C LEU A 50 -1.53 -16.11 8.75
N ASP A 51 -0.60 -16.56 9.60
CA ASP A 51 0.29 -15.68 10.37
C ASP A 51 1.57 -15.28 9.61
N LEU A 52 1.77 -15.76 8.37
CA LEU A 52 2.99 -15.53 7.60
C LEU A 52 3.39 -14.05 7.53
N VAL A 53 2.45 -13.20 7.10
CA VAL A 53 2.70 -11.75 6.94
C VAL A 53 3.10 -11.12 8.27
N ARG A 54 2.47 -11.54 9.37
CA ARG A 54 2.75 -11.03 10.71
C ARG A 54 4.13 -11.47 11.19
N ASN A 55 4.50 -12.72 10.95
CA ASN A 55 5.79 -13.29 11.37
C ASN A 55 6.94 -12.61 10.63
N ILE A 56 6.84 -12.49 9.30
CA ILE A 56 7.84 -11.78 8.49
C ILE A 56 7.96 -10.33 8.98
N ALA A 57 6.83 -9.61 9.11
CA ALA A 57 6.84 -8.20 9.52
C ALA A 57 7.46 -7.98 10.91
N LYS A 58 7.19 -8.87 11.87
CA LYS A 58 7.82 -8.82 13.21
C LYS A 58 9.33 -9.03 13.14
N LYS A 59 9.78 -9.98 12.32
CA LYS A 59 11.20 -10.32 12.16
C LYS A 59 11.98 -9.18 11.51
N VAL A 60 11.48 -8.65 10.40
CA VAL A 60 12.20 -7.64 9.61
C VAL A 60 11.90 -6.20 10.01
N ARG A 61 10.87 -5.98 10.85
CA ARG A 61 10.40 -4.65 11.29
C ARG A 61 10.05 -3.71 10.12
N LYS A 62 9.52 -4.27 9.04
CA LYS A 62 9.03 -3.54 7.85
C LYS A 62 7.60 -3.97 7.54
N ARG A 63 6.88 -3.10 6.82
CA ARG A 63 5.53 -3.40 6.37
C ARG A 63 5.59 -4.42 5.24
N ILE A 64 5.03 -5.60 5.47
CA ILE A 64 4.95 -6.66 4.47
C ILE A 64 3.55 -6.69 3.86
N VAL A 65 3.50 -6.85 2.55
CA VAL A 65 2.29 -7.07 1.78
C VAL A 65 2.47 -8.36 1.00
N LEU A 66 1.47 -9.23 1.04
CA LEU A 66 1.45 -10.44 0.22
C LEU A 66 0.57 -10.22 -1.01
N ARG A 67 1.04 -10.70 -2.16
CA ARG A 67 0.30 -10.72 -3.42
C ARG A 67 0.48 -12.01 -4.18
N VAL A 68 -0.46 -12.27 -5.09
CA VAL A 68 -0.39 -13.38 -6.04
C VAL A 68 0.04 -12.83 -7.40
N VAL A 69 0.87 -13.58 -8.12
CA VAL A 69 1.27 -13.25 -9.50
C VAL A 69 0.04 -13.15 -10.41
N GLU A 70 0.14 -12.35 -11.47
CA GLU A 70 -1.01 -12.03 -12.34
C GLU A 70 -1.64 -13.27 -12.97
N GLU A 71 -0.80 -14.23 -13.38
CA GLU A 71 -1.20 -15.47 -14.06
C GLU A 71 -2.04 -16.40 -13.17
N GLU A 72 -1.92 -16.26 -11.85
CA GLU A 72 -2.61 -17.08 -10.85
C GLU A 72 -3.83 -16.36 -10.25
N ARG A 73 -4.26 -15.22 -10.83
CA ARG A 73 -5.47 -14.50 -10.43
C ARG A 73 -6.65 -14.97 -11.26
N LEU A 74 -7.83 -15.04 -10.63
CA LEU A 74 -9.06 -15.26 -11.40
C LEU A 74 -9.38 -14.03 -12.25
N PRO A 75 -10.06 -14.19 -13.40
CA PRO A 75 -10.63 -13.07 -14.12
C PRO A 75 -11.53 -12.22 -13.20
N PRO A 76 -11.55 -10.88 -13.35
CA PRO A 76 -12.35 -9.99 -12.50
C PRO A 76 -13.84 -10.39 -12.37
N SER A 77 -14.45 -10.88 -13.44
CA SER A 77 -15.84 -11.33 -13.47
C SER A 77 -16.10 -12.55 -12.58
N GLU A 78 -15.21 -13.54 -12.60
CA GLU A 78 -15.28 -14.74 -11.76
C GLU A 78 -14.91 -14.43 -10.30
N ALA A 79 -13.85 -13.63 -10.11
CA ALA A 79 -13.42 -13.17 -8.80
C ALA A 79 -14.55 -12.42 -8.08
N LYS A 80 -15.29 -11.57 -8.79
CA LYS A 80 -16.44 -10.83 -8.25
C LYS A 80 -17.53 -11.76 -7.72
N LYS A 81 -17.89 -12.81 -8.47
CA LYS A 81 -18.88 -13.81 -8.03
C LYS A 81 -18.42 -14.52 -6.76
N LYS A 82 -17.19 -15.03 -6.75
CA LYS A 82 -16.61 -15.67 -5.56
C LYS A 82 -16.57 -14.74 -4.35
N ILE A 83 -16.21 -13.46 -4.52
CA ILE A 83 -16.17 -12.50 -3.41
C ILE A 83 -17.55 -12.32 -2.80
N LEU A 84 -18.60 -12.21 -3.62
CA LEU A 84 -19.98 -12.08 -3.14
C LEU A 84 -20.50 -13.35 -2.43
N GLU A 85 -19.99 -14.53 -2.79
CA GLU A 85 -20.29 -15.80 -2.11
C GLU A 85 -19.56 -15.92 -0.76
N ILE A 86 -18.29 -15.49 -0.72
CA ILE A 86 -17.42 -15.59 0.46
C ILE A 86 -17.78 -14.55 1.52
N VAL A 87 -18.09 -13.32 1.10
CA VAL A 87 -18.35 -12.22 2.03
C VAL A 87 -19.77 -12.38 2.60
N PRO A 88 -19.93 -12.34 3.93
CA PRO A 88 -21.24 -12.41 4.57
C PRO A 88 -22.23 -11.36 4.05
N LYS A 89 -23.49 -11.77 3.80
CA LYS A 89 -24.53 -10.87 3.25
C LYS A 89 -24.82 -9.66 4.15
N ASP A 90 -24.66 -9.82 5.47
CA ASP A 90 -24.81 -8.77 6.47
C ASP A 90 -23.72 -7.68 6.40
N ALA A 91 -22.65 -7.90 5.63
CA ALA A 91 -21.66 -6.88 5.32
C ALA A 91 -22.23 -5.75 4.44
N GLY A 92 -23.33 -6.01 3.72
CA GLY A 92 -23.95 -5.04 2.81
C GLY A 92 -22.98 -4.63 1.71
N VAL A 93 -22.37 -5.61 1.03
CA VAL A 93 -21.48 -5.36 -0.11
C VAL A 93 -22.32 -4.88 -1.28
N ASP A 94 -21.99 -3.72 -1.83
CA ASP A 94 -22.58 -3.25 -3.08
C ASP A 94 -21.96 -4.05 -4.25
N PRO A 95 -22.75 -4.81 -5.04
CA PRO A 95 -22.23 -5.51 -6.20
C PRO A 95 -21.57 -4.58 -7.22
N ASN A 96 -22.00 -3.32 -7.33
CA ASN A 96 -21.39 -2.32 -8.22
C ASN A 96 -20.16 -1.63 -7.60
N GLY A 97 -19.95 -1.83 -6.29
CA GLY A 97 -18.83 -1.31 -5.53
C GLY A 97 -17.62 -2.24 -5.45
N ILE A 98 -17.54 -3.26 -6.30
CA ILE A 98 -16.37 -4.16 -6.44
C ILE A 98 -15.58 -3.74 -7.67
N GLU A 99 -14.40 -3.17 -7.44
CA GLU A 99 -13.52 -2.65 -8.49
C GLU A 99 -12.13 -3.28 -8.37
N PHE A 100 -11.49 -3.55 -9.51
CA PHE A 100 -10.21 -4.26 -9.57
C PHE A 100 -9.09 -3.33 -10.01
N ASP A 101 -8.00 -3.33 -9.26
CA ASP A 101 -6.74 -2.68 -9.59
C ASP A 101 -5.75 -3.76 -10.03
N GLU A 102 -5.71 -4.00 -11.34
CA GLU A 102 -4.96 -5.10 -11.96
C GLU A 102 -3.46 -4.96 -11.73
N ALA A 103 -2.95 -3.72 -11.75
CA ALA A 103 -1.52 -3.46 -11.57
C ALA A 103 -1.07 -3.86 -10.16
N PHE A 104 -1.86 -3.52 -9.15
CA PHE A 104 -1.57 -3.87 -7.76
C PHE A 104 -2.10 -5.27 -7.36
N GLY A 105 -2.95 -5.91 -8.16
CA GLY A 105 -3.63 -7.15 -7.77
C GLY A 105 -4.60 -6.97 -6.61
N ASP A 106 -5.15 -5.77 -6.46
CA ASP A 106 -6.08 -5.42 -5.39
C ASP A 106 -7.52 -5.44 -5.89
N VAL A 107 -8.44 -5.84 -5.00
CA VAL A 107 -9.88 -5.67 -5.23
C VAL A 107 -10.45 -4.76 -4.16
N TRP A 108 -10.99 -3.63 -4.58
CA TRP A 108 -11.64 -2.68 -3.70
C TRP A 108 -13.09 -3.10 -3.51
N ILE A 109 -13.48 -3.32 -2.25
CA ILE A 109 -14.80 -3.83 -1.91
C ILE A 109 -15.52 -2.79 -1.08
N ARG A 110 -16.51 -2.11 -1.66
CA ARG A 110 -17.38 -1.19 -0.93
C ARG A 110 -18.46 -1.98 -0.18
N ALA A 111 -18.50 -1.80 1.13
CA ALA A 111 -19.45 -2.48 2.00
C ALA A 111 -19.95 -1.54 3.10
N GLU A 112 -21.23 -1.61 3.47
CA GLU A 112 -21.79 -0.85 4.59
C GLU A 112 -21.04 -1.13 5.89
N LYS A 113 -20.83 -2.42 6.17
CA LYS A 113 -20.10 -2.93 7.34
C LYS A 113 -18.77 -3.54 6.91
N ALA A 114 -17.90 -2.71 6.33
CA ALA A 114 -16.54 -3.10 5.94
C ALA A 114 -15.77 -3.80 7.07
N GLY A 115 -16.04 -3.46 8.34
CA GLY A 115 -15.48 -4.11 9.52
C GLY A 115 -15.63 -5.63 9.54
N LEU A 116 -16.72 -6.20 9.01
CA LEU A 116 -16.92 -7.66 8.95
C LEU A 116 -15.93 -8.36 8.01
N ILE A 117 -15.42 -7.63 7.01
CA ILE A 117 -14.35 -8.10 6.12
C ILE A 117 -12.98 -8.01 6.80
N ILE A 118 -12.83 -7.16 7.83
CA ILE A 118 -11.59 -6.92 8.57
C ILE A 118 -11.49 -7.80 9.82
N SER A 119 -12.58 -7.94 10.58
CA SER A 119 -12.60 -8.29 12.00
C SER A 119 -12.38 -9.77 12.29
N ARG A 120 -12.60 -10.67 11.32
CA ARG A 120 -12.35 -12.12 11.48
C ARG A 120 -10.86 -12.48 11.41
N GLY A 121 -10.02 -11.84 12.23
CA GLY A 121 -8.60 -12.20 12.41
C GLY A 121 -7.78 -12.25 11.12
N HIS A 122 -8.09 -11.39 10.14
CA HIS A 122 -7.54 -11.43 8.78
C HIS A 122 -7.88 -12.69 7.96
N TYR A 123 -8.51 -13.72 8.54
CA TYR A 123 -8.86 -14.97 7.87
C TYR A 123 -9.63 -14.74 6.58
N LEU A 124 -10.69 -13.92 6.62
CA LEU A 124 -11.51 -13.68 5.43
C LEU A 124 -10.70 -13.04 4.30
N ARG A 125 -9.75 -12.15 4.63
CA ARG A 125 -8.89 -11.53 3.62
C ARG A 125 -7.93 -12.53 2.99
N HIS A 126 -7.34 -13.39 3.80
CA HIS A 126 -6.49 -14.48 3.31
C HIS A 126 -7.29 -15.49 2.50
N TYR A 127 -8.52 -15.77 2.90
CA TYR A 127 -9.41 -16.69 2.20
C TYR A 127 -9.84 -16.14 0.83
N ILE A 128 -10.24 -14.86 0.76
CA ILE A 128 -10.51 -14.20 -0.53
C ILE A 128 -9.27 -14.22 -1.43
N LEU A 129 -8.09 -13.91 -0.88
CA LEU A 129 -6.82 -13.94 -1.63
C LEU A 129 -6.51 -15.37 -2.13
N ALA A 130 -6.73 -16.40 -1.30
CA ALA A 130 -6.51 -17.80 -1.66
C ALA A 130 -7.48 -18.29 -2.74
N GLU A 131 -8.74 -17.88 -2.67
CA GLU A 131 -9.80 -18.33 -3.58
C GLU A 131 -9.81 -17.59 -4.92
N THR A 132 -9.38 -16.32 -4.93
CA THR A 132 -9.50 -15.43 -6.10
C THR A 132 -8.18 -14.92 -6.65
N GLY A 133 -7.10 -14.94 -5.86
CA GLY A 133 -5.82 -14.32 -6.21
C GLY A 133 -5.79 -12.79 -6.03
N TRP A 134 -6.92 -12.18 -5.68
CA TRP A 134 -7.04 -10.73 -5.49
C TRP A 134 -6.94 -10.37 -4.01
N ARG A 135 -6.13 -9.35 -3.69
CA ARG A 135 -6.01 -8.87 -2.32
C ARG A 135 -7.19 -7.95 -1.99
N PRO A 136 -8.06 -8.29 -1.02
CA PRO A 136 -9.21 -7.46 -0.70
C PRO A 136 -8.81 -6.20 0.08
N VAL A 137 -9.23 -5.05 -0.43
CA VAL A 137 -9.11 -3.74 0.19
C VAL A 137 -10.52 -3.25 0.54
N PRO A 138 -11.04 -3.61 1.74
CA PRO A 138 -12.38 -3.24 2.13
C PRO A 138 -12.47 -1.72 2.39
N ARG A 139 -13.55 -1.12 1.91
CA ARG A 139 -13.89 0.30 2.07
C ARG A 139 -15.31 0.43 2.57
N ARG A 140 -15.53 1.35 3.50
CA ARG A 140 -16.87 1.64 4.00
C ARG A 140 -17.65 2.39 2.91
N ALA A 141 -18.82 1.88 2.54
CA ALA A 141 -19.75 2.60 1.69
C ALA A 141 -20.22 3.87 2.42
N ALA A 142 -20.12 5.02 1.77
CA ALA A 142 -20.65 6.26 2.31
C ALA A 142 -22.19 6.25 2.16
N PRO A 143 -22.95 6.73 3.15
CA PRO A 143 -24.42 6.82 3.03
C PRO A 143 -24.88 7.69 1.87
N LEU A 144 -24.06 8.68 1.49
CA LEU A 144 -24.29 9.55 0.34
C LEU A 144 -23.11 9.43 -0.63
N GLU A 145 -23.41 9.21 -1.90
CA GLU A 145 -22.38 9.17 -2.92
C GLU A 145 -21.82 10.57 -3.20
N SER A 146 -20.52 10.73 -3.01
CA SER A 146 -19.80 11.93 -3.41
C SER A 146 -19.27 11.76 -4.83
N LYS A 147 -19.76 12.62 -5.75
CA LYS A 147 -19.23 12.69 -7.13
C LYS A 147 -17.72 12.87 -7.15
N PHE A 148 -17.18 13.64 -6.20
CA PHE A 148 -15.73 13.88 -6.09
C PHE A 148 -14.97 12.60 -5.69
N SER A 149 -15.49 11.83 -4.74
CA SER A 149 -14.89 10.54 -4.36
C SER A 149 -14.89 9.55 -5.52
N SER A 150 -16.01 9.42 -6.23
CA SER A 150 -16.12 8.56 -7.41
C SER A 150 -15.14 8.99 -8.52
N MET A 151 -14.97 10.30 -8.73
CA MET A 151 -13.99 10.83 -9.67
C MET A 151 -12.55 10.48 -9.27
N ILE A 152 -12.19 10.62 -7.99
CA ILE A 152 -10.86 10.21 -7.48
C ILE A 152 -10.62 8.73 -7.74
N PHE A 153 -11.56 7.86 -7.37
CA PHE A 153 -11.40 6.42 -7.54
C PHE A 153 -11.26 6.03 -9.00
N THR A 154 -12.12 6.57 -9.86
CA THR A 154 -12.04 6.38 -11.31
C THR A 154 -10.66 6.82 -11.84
N THR A 155 -10.15 7.96 -11.36
CA THR A 155 -8.83 8.47 -11.73
C THR A 155 -7.71 7.55 -11.27
N LEU A 156 -7.79 7.01 -10.04
CA LEU A 156 -6.80 6.08 -9.50
C LEU A 156 -6.76 4.77 -10.30
N LEU A 157 -7.92 4.20 -10.63
CA LEU A 157 -8.00 2.96 -11.41
C LEU A 157 -7.53 3.17 -12.86
N LYS A 158 -7.96 4.25 -13.52
CA LYS A 158 -7.48 4.59 -14.88
C LYS A 158 -5.96 4.73 -14.93
N ASN A 159 -5.34 5.25 -13.88
CA ASN A 159 -3.89 5.46 -13.80
C ASN A 159 -3.14 4.35 -13.04
N GLN A 160 -3.71 3.15 -12.90
CA GLN A 160 -3.13 2.06 -12.12
C GLN A 160 -1.67 1.72 -12.51
N LYS A 161 -1.37 1.63 -13.81
CA LYS A 161 -0.03 1.30 -14.32
C LYS A 161 1.00 2.36 -13.94
N TYR A 162 0.67 3.63 -14.14
CA TYR A 162 1.52 4.75 -13.74
C TYR A 162 1.79 4.74 -12.23
N ARG A 163 0.74 4.53 -11.42
CA ARG A 163 0.87 4.47 -9.95
C ARG A 163 1.77 3.31 -9.53
N PHE A 164 1.64 2.16 -10.14
CA PHE A 164 2.47 0.99 -9.84
C PHE A 164 3.96 1.26 -10.09
N GLU A 165 4.29 1.79 -11.27
CA GLU A 165 5.67 2.17 -11.61
C GLU A 165 6.23 3.27 -10.69
N PHE A 166 5.41 4.26 -10.36
CA PHE A 166 5.77 5.28 -9.39
C PHE A 166 6.07 4.68 -8.01
N MET A 167 5.23 3.76 -7.53
CA MET A 167 5.41 3.09 -6.24
C MET A 167 6.68 2.23 -6.23
N LYS A 168 7.00 1.53 -7.32
CA LYS A 168 8.28 0.80 -7.45
C LYS A 168 9.49 1.72 -7.31
N LYS A 169 9.52 2.81 -8.07
CA LYS A 169 10.61 3.82 -7.99
C LYS A 169 10.71 4.44 -6.60
N LEU A 170 9.57 4.73 -5.98
CA LEU A 170 9.54 5.27 -4.62
C LEU A 170 10.02 4.26 -3.58
N GLY A 171 9.68 2.98 -3.74
CA GLY A 171 10.10 1.91 -2.84
C GLY A 171 11.61 1.72 -2.83
N GLU A 172 12.24 1.70 -4.01
CA GLU A 172 13.70 1.68 -4.14
C GLU A 172 14.37 2.87 -3.43
N ARG A 173 13.76 4.05 -3.49
CA ARG A 173 14.27 5.25 -2.81
C ARG A 173 14.10 5.20 -1.28
N ILE A 174 12.98 4.68 -0.78
CA ILE A 174 12.68 4.61 0.66
C ILE A 174 13.54 3.55 1.35
N HIS A 175 13.72 2.40 0.71
CA HIS A 175 14.38 1.24 1.28
C HIS A 175 15.89 1.18 1.00
N ARG A 176 16.46 2.25 0.41
CA ARG A 176 17.91 2.39 0.26
C ARG A 176 18.61 2.45 1.61
N GLU A 177 19.88 2.09 1.61
CA GLU A 177 20.71 2.23 2.80
C GLU A 177 21.06 3.71 3.10
N VAL A 178 21.34 3.96 4.38
CA VAL A 178 21.82 5.26 4.87
C VAL A 178 23.29 5.41 4.50
N VAL A 179 23.64 6.49 3.81
CA VAL A 179 25.00 6.75 3.31
C VAL A 179 25.79 7.61 4.30
N LEU A 180 25.12 8.51 5.01
CA LEU A 180 25.67 9.55 5.86
C LEU A 180 25.41 9.21 7.33
N LYS A 181 26.48 8.84 8.05
CA LYS A 181 26.42 8.27 9.41
C LYS A 181 26.20 9.30 10.54
N ASN A 182 26.62 10.55 10.36
CA ASN A 182 26.49 11.61 11.39
C ASN A 182 25.32 12.54 11.07
N ASN A 183 24.15 12.27 11.65
CA ASN A 183 22.94 12.98 11.28
C ASN A 183 22.74 14.30 12.06
N TYR A 184 22.03 15.25 11.47
CA TYR A 184 21.44 16.40 12.17
C TYR A 184 19.95 16.46 11.86
N VAL A 185 19.20 17.23 12.63
CA VAL A 185 17.82 17.61 12.27
C VAL A 185 17.76 19.12 12.22
N ARG A 186 17.38 19.66 11.07
CA ARG A 186 17.09 21.08 10.87
C ARG A 186 15.61 21.22 10.55
N VAL A 187 14.95 22.16 11.22
CA VAL A 187 13.58 22.55 10.92
C VAL A 187 13.62 23.97 10.38
N THR A 188 13.15 24.16 9.15
CA THR A 188 13.07 25.46 8.48
C THR A 188 11.60 25.85 8.37
N MET A 189 11.25 26.95 9.00
CA MET A 189 9.92 27.55 8.97
C MET A 189 9.78 28.37 7.69
N LEU A 190 9.05 27.86 6.69
CA LEU A 190 8.93 28.51 5.38
C LEU A 190 7.72 29.46 5.29
N GLY A 191 6.66 29.20 6.04
CA GLY A 191 5.47 30.05 6.11
C GLY A 191 4.50 29.62 7.21
N GLY A 192 3.66 30.54 7.67
CA GLY A 192 2.71 30.30 8.77
C GLY A 192 3.31 30.47 10.18
N PHE A 193 4.47 31.13 10.29
CA PHE A 193 5.12 31.46 11.56
C PHE A 193 5.14 32.97 11.74
N MET A 194 4.55 33.45 12.84
CA MET A 194 4.25 34.88 13.08
C MET A 194 3.27 35.49 12.06
N GLU A 195 2.49 34.65 11.39
CA GLU A 195 1.44 35.04 10.45
C GLU A 195 0.38 33.93 10.36
N VAL A 196 -0.75 34.23 9.70
CA VAL A 196 -1.80 33.26 9.40
C VAL A 196 -1.87 33.01 7.90
N GLY A 197 -1.87 31.74 7.49
CA GLY A 197 -1.86 31.32 6.09
C GLY A 197 -0.50 30.80 5.64
N ARG A 198 -0.46 30.21 4.43
CA ARG A 198 0.76 29.68 3.77
C ARG A 198 1.65 28.76 4.64
N SER A 199 1.03 27.95 5.49
CA SER A 199 1.75 27.01 6.35
C SER A 199 2.65 26.08 5.53
N ALA A 200 3.95 26.10 5.84
CA ALA A 200 4.94 25.22 5.23
C ALA A 200 6.16 25.08 6.16
N ILE A 201 6.56 23.83 6.42
CA ILE A 201 7.72 23.50 7.26
C ILE A 201 8.59 22.50 6.51
N LEU A 202 9.87 22.82 6.35
CA LEU A 202 10.84 21.90 5.78
C LEU A 202 11.67 21.25 6.90
N ILE A 203 11.54 19.93 7.03
CA ILE A 203 12.39 19.13 7.92
C ILE A 203 13.51 18.51 7.09
N GLU A 204 14.74 18.75 7.51
CA GLU A 204 15.92 18.26 6.83
C GLU A 204 16.79 17.44 7.78
N THR A 205 17.25 16.32 7.26
CA THR A 205 18.36 15.56 7.80
C THR A 205 19.49 15.57 6.77
N LYS A 206 20.65 14.96 7.07
CA LYS A 206 21.69 14.82 6.04
C LYS A 206 21.23 14.00 4.83
N GLU A 207 20.25 13.12 5.02
CA GLU A 207 19.81 12.13 4.04
C GLU A 207 18.48 12.44 3.38
N SER A 208 17.65 13.24 4.03
CA SER A 208 16.24 13.37 3.68
C SER A 208 15.76 14.78 3.87
N ARG A 209 14.85 15.21 3.00
CA ARG A 209 14.11 16.46 3.10
C ARG A 209 12.64 16.12 3.00
N VAL A 210 11.87 16.53 4.00
CA VAL A 210 10.43 16.30 4.08
C VAL A 210 9.76 17.64 4.26
N LEU A 211 8.88 17.98 3.32
CA LEU A 211 8.04 19.16 3.41
C LEU A 211 6.73 18.78 4.11
N LEU A 212 6.41 19.48 5.19
CA LEU A 212 5.15 19.38 5.90
C LEU A 212 4.31 20.61 5.52
N ASP A 213 3.11 20.35 5.03
CA ASP A 213 2.20 21.32 4.43
C ASP A 213 2.81 22.13 3.27
N PHE A 214 1.91 22.69 2.47
CA PHE A 214 2.26 23.64 1.43
C PHE A 214 1.02 24.50 1.15
N GLY A 215 0.62 25.24 2.19
CA GLY A 215 -0.61 26.03 2.17
C GLY A 215 -0.49 27.30 1.31
N VAL A 216 -1.61 27.97 1.14
CA VAL A 216 -1.68 29.28 0.47
C VAL A 216 -2.29 30.30 1.43
N ASN A 217 -1.83 31.56 1.37
CA ASN A 217 -2.46 32.67 2.06
C ASN A 217 -3.50 33.34 1.14
N ILE A 218 -4.78 33.07 1.41
CA ILE A 218 -5.92 33.56 0.61
C ILE A 218 -6.14 35.07 0.81
N GLY A 219 -5.68 35.64 1.93
CA GLY A 219 -5.80 37.08 2.21
C GLY A 219 -4.70 37.93 1.57
N ALA A 220 -3.76 37.31 0.86
CA ALA A 220 -2.66 38.03 0.23
C ALA A 220 -3.14 38.82 -1.01
N SER A 221 -2.75 40.09 -1.08
CA SER A 221 -3.06 40.97 -2.21
C SER A 221 -2.23 40.68 -3.46
N THR A 222 -1.14 39.91 -3.34
CA THR A 222 -0.22 39.58 -4.44
C THR A 222 0.21 38.11 -4.35
N SER A 223 0.50 37.51 -5.52
CA SER A 223 0.94 36.10 -5.61
C SER A 223 2.19 35.81 -4.76
N ASN A 224 3.18 36.69 -4.75
CA ASN A 224 4.40 36.52 -3.96
C ASN A 224 4.18 36.49 -2.44
N ARG A 225 3.06 37.05 -1.96
CA ARG A 225 2.67 36.99 -0.54
C ARG A 225 1.70 35.86 -0.24
N ALA A 226 1.18 35.19 -1.28
CA ALA A 226 0.26 34.07 -1.15
C ALA A 226 0.98 32.75 -0.88
N TYR A 227 2.21 32.59 -1.39
CA TYR A 227 3.02 31.39 -1.23
C TYR A 227 4.17 31.60 -0.21
#